data_AF-A0A0X9KML9-F1
#
_entry.id   AF-A0A0X9KML9-F1
#
_cell.length_a   1.000
_cell.length_b   1.000
_cell.length_c   1.000
_cell.angle_alpha   90.00
_cell.angle_beta   90.00
_cell.angle_gamma   90.00
#
_symmetry.space_group_name_H-M   'P 1'
#
loop_
_entity.id
_entity.type
_entity.pdbx_description
1 polymer ?
#
loop_
_entity_poly.entity_id
_entity_poly.type
_entity_poly.pdbx_seq_one_letter_code
_entity_poly.pdbx_strand_id
1 'polypeptide(L)'
;MAWVRYEMWDRWRDLTRFRFASEMALASYRTYVNGFPVTSTAPLVMTDPAGSAFKCDLADFTAVLNDDQQLYRVLFPSYVALVEDLGRELVETAYAKKGAQRTAFAGIDATAPIDQAAEYWITGTPVEAWGAALLKLGNRGWSSFKGGRRGVVEAVTVRNLCAHGIPVYNQKALNQLAAASTPSQKLPVLGDPIVLDRATFSRHVATLRGFARSLADSVANLPDVP
;
A
#
# COMPACT_ATOMS: atom_id res chain seq x y z
N MET A 1 -10.32 13.13 26.69
CA MET A 1 -9.99 12.11 25.67
C MET A 1 -8.71 12.56 25.00
N ALA A 2 -7.56 11.96 25.34
CA ALA A 2 -6.29 12.27 24.70
C ALA A 2 -6.31 11.72 23.27
N TRP A 3 -5.98 12.54 22.28
CA TRP A 3 -5.87 12.09 20.89
C TRP A 3 -4.68 11.12 20.76
N VAL A 4 -4.94 9.86 20.41
CA VAL A 4 -3.88 8.89 20.09
C VAL A 4 -3.33 9.24 18.70
N ARG A 5 -2.04 9.59 18.63
CA ARG A 5 -1.35 9.85 17.36
C ARG A 5 -0.41 8.69 17.05
N TYR A 6 -0.86 7.80 16.16
CA TYR A 6 -0.05 6.70 15.63
C TYR A 6 1.07 7.23 14.71
N GLU A 7 2.28 6.70 14.83
CA GLU A 7 3.46 7.14 14.06
C GLU A 7 3.27 7.00 12.55
N MET A 8 2.45 6.01 12.15
CA MET A 8 2.03 5.79 10.76
C MET A 8 1.56 7.07 10.07
N TRP A 9 0.83 7.95 10.77
CA TRP A 9 0.28 9.17 10.17
C TRP A 9 1.35 10.20 9.80
N ASP A 10 2.43 10.24 10.56
CA ASP A 10 3.55 11.14 10.28
C ASP A 10 4.34 10.63 9.07
N ARG A 11 4.63 9.32 9.04
CA ARG A 11 5.26 8.66 7.89
C ARG A 11 4.38 8.77 6.63
N TRP A 12 3.07 8.63 6.76
CA TRP A 12 2.11 8.82 5.66
C TRP A 12 2.15 10.23 5.09
N ARG A 13 2.19 11.24 5.98
CA ARG A 13 2.31 12.65 5.58
C ARG A 13 3.62 12.89 4.83
N ASP A 14 4.72 12.37 5.32
CA ASP A 14 6.04 12.58 4.71
C ASP A 14 6.15 11.86 3.37
N LEU A 15 5.63 10.64 3.25
CA LEU A 15 5.53 9.92 1.98
C LEU A 15 4.65 10.67 0.96
N THR A 16 3.57 11.31 1.42
CA THR A 16 2.70 12.13 0.56
C THR A 16 3.40 13.39 0.08
N ARG A 17 4.19 14.06 0.93
CA ARG A 17 5.02 15.20 0.54
C ARG A 17 6.09 14.78 -0.46
N PHE A 18 6.77 13.66 -0.21
CA PHE A 18 7.77 13.10 -1.11
C PHE A 18 7.18 12.77 -2.49
N ARG A 19 5.99 12.17 -2.54
CA ARG A 19 5.26 11.94 -3.79
C ARG A 19 5.05 13.24 -4.56
N PHE A 20 4.53 14.29 -3.92
CA PHE A 20 4.28 15.56 -4.59
C PHE A 20 5.56 16.20 -5.13
N ALA A 21 6.64 16.20 -4.34
CA ALA A 21 7.94 16.68 -4.80
C ALA A 21 8.44 15.89 -6.03
N SER A 22 8.28 14.57 -6.00
CA SER A 22 8.67 13.68 -7.12
C SER A 22 7.80 13.92 -8.37
N GLU A 23 6.47 14.07 -8.21
CA GLU A 23 5.56 14.41 -9.31
C GLU A 23 5.98 15.73 -9.98
N MET A 24 6.30 16.76 -9.18
CA MET A 24 6.72 18.08 -9.69
C MET A 24 8.08 18.01 -10.40
N ALA A 25 9.06 17.34 -9.80
CA ALA A 25 10.40 17.20 -10.37
C ALA A 25 10.37 16.42 -11.69
N LEU A 26 9.67 15.28 -11.73
CA LEU A 26 9.55 14.47 -12.95
C LEU A 26 8.76 15.20 -14.03
N ALA A 27 7.70 15.93 -13.68
CA ALA A 27 6.96 16.73 -14.65
C ALA A 27 7.84 17.83 -15.27
N SER A 28 8.60 18.57 -14.44
CA SER A 28 9.53 19.59 -14.92
C SER A 28 10.60 19.00 -15.83
N TYR A 29 11.18 17.86 -15.45
CA TYR A 29 12.21 17.21 -16.24
C TYR A 29 11.67 16.62 -17.56
N ARG A 30 10.45 16.07 -17.57
CA ARG A 30 9.76 15.66 -18.80
C ARG A 30 9.56 16.82 -19.76
N THR A 31 9.07 17.96 -19.28
CA THR A 31 8.88 19.15 -20.10
C THR A 31 10.21 19.62 -20.70
N TYR A 32 11.28 19.59 -19.91
CA TYR A 32 12.63 19.90 -20.38
C TYR A 32 13.04 18.92 -21.49
N VAL A 33 13.12 17.62 -21.22
CA VAL A 33 13.63 16.62 -22.18
C VAL A 33 12.79 16.57 -23.47
N ASN A 34 11.47 16.57 -23.36
CA ASN A 34 10.58 16.49 -24.53
C ASN A 34 10.51 17.80 -25.34
N GLY A 35 11.00 18.92 -24.78
CA GLY A 35 11.02 20.22 -25.45
C GLY A 35 12.32 20.53 -26.21
N PHE A 36 13.38 19.75 -26.04
CA PHE A 36 14.66 20.00 -26.72
C PHE A 36 14.68 19.38 -28.13
N PRO A 37 15.15 20.11 -29.15
CA PRO A 37 15.41 19.56 -30.47
C PRO A 37 16.68 18.70 -30.41
N VAL A 38 16.55 17.46 -29.92
CA VAL A 38 17.66 16.50 -29.92
C VAL A 38 17.75 15.85 -31.30
N THR A 39 18.82 16.14 -32.03
CA THR A 39 19.07 15.63 -33.39
C THR A 39 20.04 14.45 -33.44
N SER A 40 20.67 14.12 -32.31
CA SER A 40 21.63 13.03 -32.21
C SER A 40 20.94 11.70 -31.95
N THR A 41 21.31 10.67 -32.71
CA THR A 41 20.90 9.27 -32.50
C THR A 41 21.94 8.48 -31.71
N ALA A 42 23.03 9.13 -31.25
CA ALA A 42 24.06 8.47 -30.48
C ALA A 42 23.50 7.98 -29.13
N PRO A 43 23.93 6.80 -28.63
CA PRO A 43 23.52 6.31 -27.32
C PRO A 43 23.88 7.30 -26.21
N LEU A 44 22.92 7.55 -25.32
CA LEU A 44 23.11 8.25 -24.07
C LEU A 44 23.91 7.34 -23.13
N VAL A 45 25.03 7.85 -22.62
CA VAL A 45 25.79 7.17 -21.57
C VAL A 45 25.33 7.75 -20.24
N MET A 46 24.53 6.98 -19.51
CA MET A 46 24.09 7.33 -18.17
C MET A 46 25.09 6.76 -17.17
N THR A 47 25.69 7.64 -16.38
CA THR A 47 26.65 7.27 -15.33
C THR A 47 26.00 7.49 -13.98
N ASP A 48 25.87 6.42 -13.22
CA ASP A 48 25.56 6.45 -11.80
C ASP A 48 26.73 7.11 -11.04
N PRO A 49 26.50 8.07 -10.14
CA PRO A 49 27.54 8.63 -9.28
C PRO A 49 28.40 7.60 -8.55
N ALA A 50 27.89 6.38 -8.31
CA ALA A 50 28.66 5.28 -7.73
C ALA A 50 29.64 4.59 -8.72
N GLY A 51 29.71 5.07 -9.98
CA GLY A 51 30.68 4.65 -10.99
C GLY A 51 30.17 3.59 -11.97
N SER A 52 28.93 3.12 -11.83
CA SER A 52 28.31 2.25 -12.83
C SER A 52 27.85 3.09 -14.03
N ALA A 53 27.97 2.56 -15.25
CA ALA A 53 27.49 3.24 -16.44
C ALA A 53 26.66 2.27 -17.28
N PHE A 54 25.52 2.75 -17.78
CA PHE A 54 24.74 2.02 -18.75
C PHE A 54 24.51 2.91 -19.98
N LYS A 55 24.41 2.25 -21.14
CA LYS A 55 24.08 2.91 -22.40
C LYS A 55 22.61 2.63 -22.70
N CYS A 56 21.85 3.68 -23.01
CA CYS A 56 20.52 3.57 -23.58
C CYS A 56 20.44 4.50 -24.79
N ASP A 57 19.58 4.20 -25.74
CA ASP A 57 19.27 5.19 -26.77
C ASP A 57 18.28 6.24 -26.24
N LEU A 58 18.09 7.32 -27.01
CA LEU A 58 17.17 8.38 -26.63
C LEU A 58 15.70 7.91 -26.57
N ALA A 59 15.31 6.94 -27.40
CA ALA A 59 13.95 6.44 -27.46
C ALA A 59 13.60 5.65 -26.19
N ASP A 60 14.47 4.74 -25.78
CA ASP A 60 14.37 3.96 -24.54
C ASP A 60 14.34 4.89 -23.32
N PHE A 61 15.26 5.86 -23.26
CA PHE A 61 15.29 6.84 -22.16
C PHE A 61 13.99 7.63 -22.07
N THR A 62 13.49 8.11 -23.21
CA THR A 62 12.26 8.92 -23.28
C THR A 62 11.03 8.07 -22.95
N ALA A 63 10.99 6.80 -23.36
CA ALA A 63 9.93 5.87 -23.01
C ALA A 63 9.86 5.63 -21.50
N VAL A 64 11.00 5.40 -20.84
CA VAL A 64 11.06 5.24 -19.38
C VAL A 64 10.67 6.55 -18.66
N LEU A 65 11.19 7.68 -19.12
CA LEU A 65 10.87 8.99 -18.54
C LEU A 65 9.37 9.29 -18.62
N ASN A 66 8.73 8.93 -19.73
CA ASN A 66 7.30 9.15 -19.97
C ASN A 66 6.38 8.07 -19.39
N ASP A 67 6.92 6.99 -18.80
CA ASP A 67 6.11 6.07 -17.98
C ASP A 67 5.69 6.79 -16.70
N ASP A 68 4.42 7.24 -16.68
CA ASP A 68 3.82 7.95 -15.57
C ASP A 68 3.45 7.05 -14.39
N GLN A 69 3.61 5.74 -14.53
CA GLN A 69 3.24 4.74 -13.52
C GLN A 69 4.43 4.32 -12.65
N GLN A 70 5.68 4.45 -13.12
CA GLN A 70 6.85 3.94 -12.38
C GLN A 70 6.96 4.53 -10.97
N LEU A 71 6.76 5.85 -10.83
CA LEU A 71 6.77 6.51 -9.53
C LEU A 71 5.76 5.84 -8.57
N TYR A 72 4.56 5.56 -9.06
CA TYR A 72 3.51 4.96 -8.23
C TYR A 72 3.80 3.49 -7.92
N ARG A 73 4.35 2.71 -8.86
CA ARG A 73 4.75 1.31 -8.61
C ARG A 73 5.81 1.21 -7.51
N VAL A 74 6.70 2.20 -7.41
CA VAL A 74 7.73 2.29 -6.35
C VAL A 74 7.15 2.76 -5.02
N LEU A 75 6.29 3.78 -5.02
CA LEU A 75 5.75 4.36 -3.79
C LEU A 75 4.65 3.52 -3.15
N PHE A 76 3.84 2.83 -3.95
CA PHE A 76 2.63 2.18 -3.48
C PHE A 76 2.88 1.07 -2.44
N PRO A 77 3.92 0.22 -2.58
CA PRO A 77 4.27 -0.74 -1.52
C PRO A 77 4.49 -0.10 -0.15
N SER A 78 5.09 1.10 -0.12
CA SER A 78 5.33 1.82 1.14
C SER A 78 4.04 2.24 1.83
N TYR A 79 3.02 2.67 1.08
CA TYR A 79 1.71 3.02 1.66
C TYR A 79 0.99 1.82 2.27
N VAL A 80 1.09 0.64 1.65
CA VAL A 80 0.51 -0.59 2.21
C VAL A 80 1.27 -1.03 3.46
N ALA A 81 2.60 -0.99 3.42
CA ALA A 81 3.43 -1.33 4.58
C ALA A 81 3.13 -0.45 5.80
N LEU A 82 2.82 0.83 5.60
CA LEU A 82 2.37 1.70 6.68
C LEU A 82 1.05 1.25 7.32
N VAL A 83 0.11 0.73 6.54
CA VAL A 83 -1.16 0.20 7.07
C VAL A 83 -0.94 -1.12 7.82
N GLU A 84 -0.05 -1.98 7.32
CA GLU A 84 0.38 -3.22 7.99
C GLU A 84 1.01 -2.89 9.35
N ASP A 85 1.96 -1.95 9.40
CA ASP A 85 2.61 -1.49 10.64
C ASP A 85 1.61 -0.90 11.64
N LEU A 86 0.64 -0.10 11.17
CA LEU A 86 -0.46 0.35 12.02
C LEU A 86 -1.27 -0.83 12.56
N GLY A 87 -1.56 -1.84 11.74
CA GLY A 87 -2.25 -3.05 12.18
C GLY A 87 -1.54 -3.73 13.36
N ARG A 88 -0.20 -3.83 13.29
CA ARG A 88 0.64 -4.36 14.37
C ARG A 88 0.50 -3.53 15.64
N GLU A 89 0.72 -2.22 15.55
CA GLU A 89 0.61 -1.28 16.68
C GLU A 89 -0.78 -1.31 17.33
N LEU A 90 -1.84 -1.49 16.53
CA LEU A 90 -3.22 -1.59 16.99
C LEU A 90 -3.50 -2.91 17.73
N VAL A 91 -2.93 -4.04 17.31
CA VAL A 91 -3.04 -5.30 18.06
C VAL A 91 -2.36 -5.19 19.42
N GLU A 92 -1.14 -4.64 19.45
CA GLU A 92 -0.41 -4.39 20.69
C GLU A 92 -1.19 -3.48 21.63
N THR A 93 -1.70 -2.36 21.11
CA THR A 93 -2.51 -1.41 21.87
C THR A 93 -3.80 -2.04 22.39
N ALA A 94 -4.50 -2.79 21.53
CA ALA A 94 -5.75 -3.45 21.90
C ALA A 94 -5.52 -4.45 23.05
N TYR A 95 -4.45 -5.23 22.99
CA TYR A 95 -4.12 -6.19 24.04
C TYR A 95 -3.62 -5.52 25.31
N ALA A 96 -2.56 -4.72 25.23
CA ALA A 96 -1.83 -4.21 26.39
C ALA A 96 -2.54 -3.05 27.10
N LYS A 97 -3.32 -2.24 26.38
CA LYS A 97 -3.95 -1.02 26.93
C LYS A 97 -5.46 -1.08 26.97
N LYS A 98 -6.09 -1.90 26.11
CA LYS A 98 -7.56 -1.96 25.96
C LYS A 98 -8.19 -3.30 26.38
N GLY A 99 -7.39 -4.25 26.85
CA GLY A 99 -7.88 -5.49 27.47
C GLY A 99 -8.46 -6.51 26.48
N ALA A 100 -8.23 -6.31 25.18
CA ALA A 100 -8.59 -7.29 24.18
C ALA A 100 -7.83 -8.60 24.43
N GLN A 101 -8.55 -9.72 24.42
CA GLN A 101 -7.93 -11.04 24.59
C GLN A 101 -7.27 -11.50 23.29
N ARG A 102 -6.17 -12.28 23.38
CA ARG A 102 -5.52 -12.85 22.18
C ARG A 102 -6.45 -13.69 21.31
N THR A 103 -7.49 -14.27 21.90
CA THR A 103 -8.54 -15.01 21.19
C THR A 103 -9.35 -14.16 20.20
N ALA A 104 -9.29 -12.82 20.30
CA ALA A 104 -9.84 -11.92 19.30
C ALA A 104 -9.04 -11.92 17.99
N PHE A 105 -7.78 -12.35 18.01
CA PHE A 105 -6.86 -12.39 16.88
C PHE A 105 -6.58 -13.85 16.50
N ALA A 106 -7.51 -14.47 15.76
CA ALA A 106 -7.42 -15.88 15.42
C ALA A 106 -6.08 -16.22 14.72
N GLY A 107 -5.36 -17.20 15.28
CA GLY A 107 -4.06 -17.64 14.76
C GLY A 107 -2.86 -16.82 15.26
N ILE A 108 -3.06 -15.82 16.13
CA ILE A 108 -1.93 -15.17 16.81
C ILE A 108 -1.21 -16.16 17.72
N ASP A 109 0.12 -16.09 17.79
CA ASP A 109 0.90 -16.90 18.72
C ASP A 109 0.45 -16.61 20.16
N ALA A 110 0.10 -17.64 20.91
CA ALA A 110 -0.39 -17.49 22.29
C ALA A 110 0.73 -17.30 23.32
N THR A 111 1.96 -17.66 22.97
CA THR A 111 3.11 -17.78 23.87
C THR A 111 4.15 -16.68 23.65
N ALA A 112 4.30 -16.19 22.42
CA ALA A 112 5.27 -15.15 22.10
C ALA A 112 4.90 -13.79 22.74
N PRO A 113 5.89 -12.91 23.01
CA PRO A 113 5.65 -11.50 23.32
C PRO A 113 4.68 -10.86 22.32
N ILE A 114 3.79 -9.98 22.80
CA ILE A 114 2.66 -9.49 21.98
C ILE A 114 3.11 -8.70 20.74
N ASP A 115 4.21 -7.96 20.85
CA ASP A 115 4.86 -7.24 19.76
C ASP A 115 5.30 -8.18 18.64
N GLN A 116 6.05 -9.23 18.98
CA GLN A 116 6.50 -10.24 18.03
C GLN A 116 5.32 -11.03 17.44
N ALA A 117 4.36 -11.41 18.28
CA ALA A 117 3.17 -12.13 17.85
C ALA A 117 2.32 -11.30 16.89
N ALA A 118 2.17 -9.99 17.14
CA ALA A 118 1.44 -9.07 16.28
C ALA A 118 2.16 -8.89 14.93
N GLU A 119 3.49 -8.71 14.94
CA GLU A 119 4.28 -8.58 13.70
C GLU A 119 4.15 -9.81 12.80
N TYR A 120 4.38 -11.01 13.35
CA TYR A 120 4.25 -12.25 12.58
C TYR A 120 2.81 -12.49 12.11
N TRP A 121 1.83 -12.17 12.94
CA TRP A 121 0.43 -12.36 12.57
C TRP A 121 0.02 -11.42 11.44
N ILE A 122 0.37 -10.13 11.49
CA ILE A 122 0.05 -9.17 10.43
C ILE A 122 0.72 -9.53 9.11
N THR A 123 1.98 -9.97 9.14
CA THR A 123 2.76 -10.30 7.94
C THR A 123 2.40 -11.67 7.35
N GLY A 124 2.01 -12.64 8.19
CA GLY A 124 1.66 -14.00 7.77
C GLY A 124 0.17 -14.21 7.46
N THR A 125 -0.70 -13.34 7.95
CA THR A 125 -2.17 -13.50 7.81
C THR A 125 -2.71 -12.62 6.69
N PRO A 126 -3.69 -13.10 5.88
CA PRO A 126 -4.36 -12.26 4.90
C PRO A 126 -5.01 -11.01 5.52
N VAL A 127 -4.95 -9.88 4.81
CA VAL A 127 -5.52 -8.59 5.25
C VAL A 127 -7.00 -8.67 5.60
N GLU A 128 -7.75 -9.56 4.95
CA GLU A 128 -9.15 -9.80 5.24
C GLU A 128 -9.37 -10.39 6.63
N ALA A 129 -8.47 -11.26 7.08
CA ALA A 129 -8.61 -11.93 8.37
C ALA A 129 -8.18 -10.99 9.50
N TRP A 130 -6.99 -10.40 9.43
CA TRP A 130 -6.54 -9.50 10.49
C TRP A 130 -7.31 -8.18 10.50
N GLY A 131 -7.67 -7.64 9.33
CA GLY A 131 -8.47 -6.43 9.22
C GLY A 131 -9.88 -6.60 9.78
N ALA A 132 -10.52 -7.77 9.56
CA ALA A 132 -11.83 -8.06 10.12
C ALA A 132 -11.78 -8.15 11.66
N ALA A 133 -10.74 -8.79 12.21
CA ALA A 133 -10.57 -8.90 13.66
C ALA A 133 -10.46 -7.52 14.33
N LEU A 134 -9.61 -6.64 13.81
CA LEU A 134 -9.45 -5.28 14.34
C LEU A 134 -10.71 -4.41 14.16
N LEU A 135 -11.39 -4.48 13.01
CA LEU A 135 -12.65 -3.76 12.80
C LEU A 135 -13.72 -4.21 13.81
N LYS A 136 -13.82 -5.52 14.05
CA LYS A 136 -14.80 -6.13 14.96
C LYS A 136 -14.64 -5.65 16.40
N LEU A 137 -13.42 -5.34 16.85
CA LEU A 137 -13.21 -4.77 18.19
C LEU A 137 -14.04 -3.51 18.44
N GLY A 138 -14.21 -2.67 17.42
CA GLY A 138 -15.01 -1.45 17.48
C GLY A 138 -16.46 -1.62 17.03
N ASN A 139 -16.97 -2.85 16.92
CA ASN A 139 -18.26 -3.17 16.30
C ASN A 139 -18.41 -2.59 14.87
N ARG A 140 -17.30 -2.51 14.13
CA ARG A 140 -17.29 -2.05 12.73
C ARG A 140 -17.16 -3.23 11.78
N GLY A 141 -17.63 -3.00 10.55
CA GLY A 141 -17.43 -3.92 9.43
C GLY A 141 -16.74 -3.24 8.25
N TRP A 142 -16.48 -4.02 7.22
CA TRP A 142 -15.88 -3.56 5.96
C TRP A 142 -16.69 -2.47 5.25
N SER A 143 -17.99 -2.34 5.52
CA SER A 143 -18.84 -1.28 4.99
C SER A 143 -18.63 0.08 5.64
N SER A 144 -17.84 0.17 6.71
CA SER A 144 -17.61 1.42 7.47
C SER A 144 -16.76 2.46 6.74
N PHE A 145 -16.18 2.12 5.59
CA PHE A 145 -15.35 3.02 4.79
C PHE A 145 -15.49 2.76 3.30
N LYS A 146 -15.17 3.78 2.48
CA LYS A 146 -15.26 3.70 1.02
C LYS A 146 -14.26 2.70 0.45
N GLY A 147 -14.75 1.82 -0.43
CA GLY A 147 -13.97 0.75 -1.07
C GLY A 147 -14.10 -0.60 -0.35
N GLY A 148 -14.34 -0.57 0.96
CA GLY A 148 -14.56 -1.76 1.80
C GLY A 148 -13.54 -2.88 1.61
N ARG A 149 -13.99 -4.12 1.84
CA ARG A 149 -13.13 -5.32 1.76
C ARG A 149 -12.46 -5.43 0.38
N ARG A 150 -13.25 -5.37 -0.69
CA ARG A 150 -12.75 -5.55 -2.06
C ARG A 150 -11.67 -4.52 -2.44
N GLY A 151 -11.82 -3.27 -2.03
CA GLY A 151 -10.83 -2.23 -2.33
C GLY A 151 -9.51 -2.40 -1.58
N VAL A 152 -9.56 -2.87 -0.32
CA VAL A 152 -8.34 -3.15 0.47
C VAL A 152 -7.61 -4.36 -0.08
N VAL A 153 -8.33 -5.44 -0.38
CA VAL A 153 -7.74 -6.65 -0.96
C VAL A 153 -7.07 -6.35 -2.30
N GLU A 154 -7.69 -5.51 -3.13
CA GLU A 154 -7.06 -5.04 -4.36
C GLU A 154 -5.76 -4.30 -4.12
N ALA A 155 -5.76 -3.34 -3.19
CA ALA A 155 -4.59 -2.56 -2.88
C ALA A 155 -3.43 -3.46 -2.43
N VAL A 156 -3.68 -4.43 -1.56
CA VAL A 156 -2.66 -5.40 -1.10
C VAL A 156 -2.23 -6.33 -2.23
N THR A 157 -3.15 -6.78 -3.07
CA THR A 157 -2.86 -7.65 -4.23
C THR A 157 -1.96 -6.94 -5.24
N VAL A 158 -2.31 -5.70 -5.62
CA VAL A 158 -1.52 -4.86 -6.52
C VAL A 158 -0.14 -4.58 -5.92
N ARG A 159 -0.06 -4.28 -4.61
CA ARG A 159 1.23 -4.11 -3.91
C ARG A 159 2.12 -5.34 -4.02
N ASN A 160 1.57 -6.54 -3.81
CA ASN A 160 2.35 -7.77 -3.90
C ASN A 160 2.90 -8.00 -5.30
N LEU A 161 2.08 -7.75 -6.33
CA LEU A 161 2.53 -7.85 -7.72
C LEU A 161 3.63 -6.81 -8.03
N CYS A 162 3.43 -5.53 -7.64
CA CYS A 162 4.43 -4.49 -7.81
C CYS A 162 5.75 -4.80 -7.08
N ALA A 163 5.68 -5.28 -5.82
CA ALA A 163 6.86 -5.61 -5.03
C ALA A 163 7.69 -6.76 -5.63
N HIS A 164 7.06 -7.65 -6.39
CA HIS A 164 7.73 -8.74 -7.11
C HIS A 164 8.08 -8.38 -8.56
N GLY A 165 7.86 -7.14 -9.00
CA GLY A 165 8.10 -6.72 -10.38
C GLY A 165 7.18 -7.41 -11.40
N ILE A 166 6.04 -7.95 -10.97
CA ILE A 166 5.08 -8.63 -11.84
C ILE A 166 4.13 -7.57 -12.43
N PRO A 167 4.13 -7.35 -13.76
CA PRO A 167 3.38 -6.24 -14.38
C PRO A 167 1.94 -6.60 -14.76
N VAL A 168 1.48 -7.83 -14.51
CA VAL A 168 0.18 -8.35 -14.94
C VAL A 168 -0.55 -9.11 -13.83
N TYR A 169 -1.87 -9.23 -13.93
CA TYR A 169 -2.65 -10.08 -13.03
C TYR A 169 -2.38 -11.56 -13.31
N ASN A 170 -1.91 -12.28 -12.28
CA ASN A 170 -1.72 -13.72 -12.30
C ASN A 170 -2.90 -14.47 -11.63
N GLN A 171 -2.93 -15.80 -11.76
CA GLN A 171 -4.03 -16.61 -11.23
C GLN A 171 -4.22 -16.44 -9.71
N LYS A 172 -3.12 -16.30 -8.96
CA LYS A 172 -3.16 -16.08 -7.50
C LYS A 172 -3.90 -14.77 -7.17
N ALA A 173 -3.55 -13.69 -7.86
CA ALA A 173 -4.21 -12.39 -7.70
C ALA A 173 -5.70 -12.46 -8.05
N LEU A 174 -6.07 -13.13 -9.15
CA LEU A 174 -7.47 -13.30 -9.54
C LEU A 174 -8.27 -14.05 -8.48
N ASN A 175 -7.72 -15.13 -7.92
CA ASN A 175 -8.36 -15.91 -6.86
C ASN A 175 -8.61 -15.05 -5.61
N GLN A 176 -7.63 -14.22 -5.22
CA GLN A 176 -7.77 -13.31 -4.08
C GLN A 176 -8.86 -12.25 -4.33
N LEU A 177 -8.86 -11.62 -5.50
CA LEU A 177 -9.87 -10.63 -5.86
C LEU A 177 -11.27 -11.26 -5.94
N ALA A 178 -11.40 -12.45 -6.53
CA ALA A 178 -12.66 -13.17 -6.61
C ALA A 178 -13.24 -13.47 -5.22
N ALA A 179 -12.41 -13.91 -4.27
CA ALA A 179 -12.83 -14.19 -2.90
C ALA A 179 -13.29 -12.94 -2.12
N ALA A 180 -12.87 -11.75 -2.55
CA ALA A 180 -13.21 -10.48 -1.93
C ALA A 180 -14.31 -9.69 -2.66
N SER A 181 -14.66 -10.09 -3.89
CA SER A 181 -15.65 -9.43 -4.75
C SER A 181 -17.07 -9.91 -4.49
N THR A 182 -18.06 -9.06 -4.77
CA THR A 182 -19.43 -9.48 -5.05
C THR A 182 -19.60 -9.88 -6.53
N PRO A 183 -20.65 -10.64 -6.90
CA PRO A 183 -20.89 -11.02 -8.29
C PRO A 183 -21.02 -9.85 -9.27
N SER A 184 -21.40 -8.66 -8.78
CA SER A 184 -21.53 -7.43 -9.57
C SER A 184 -20.21 -6.70 -9.83
N GLN A 185 -19.13 -7.09 -9.15
CA GLN A 185 -17.82 -6.45 -9.30
C GLN A 185 -17.00 -7.16 -10.37
N LYS A 186 -16.70 -6.45 -11.46
CA LYS A 186 -15.88 -6.97 -12.55
C LYS A 186 -14.47 -7.30 -12.05
N LEU A 187 -14.00 -8.50 -12.36
CA LEU A 187 -12.61 -8.92 -12.15
C LEU A 187 -11.75 -8.57 -13.38
N PRO A 188 -10.45 -8.29 -13.20
CA PRO A 188 -9.51 -8.28 -14.31
C PRO A 188 -9.40 -9.69 -14.92
N VAL A 189 -8.92 -9.74 -16.16
CA VAL A 189 -8.64 -10.98 -16.89
C VAL A 189 -7.20 -11.42 -16.59
N LEU A 190 -6.95 -12.74 -16.69
CA LEU A 190 -5.60 -13.29 -16.56
C LEU A 190 -4.68 -12.67 -17.62
N GLY A 191 -3.55 -12.11 -17.18
CA GLY A 191 -2.62 -11.42 -18.06
C GLY A 191 -2.93 -9.94 -18.30
N ASP A 192 -4.05 -9.40 -17.77
CA ASP A 192 -4.31 -7.96 -17.85
C ASP A 192 -3.16 -7.17 -17.21
N PRO A 193 -2.70 -6.07 -17.84
CA PRO A 193 -1.67 -5.23 -17.26
C PRO A 193 -2.17 -4.55 -15.98
N ILE A 194 -1.28 -4.44 -15.00
CA ILE A 194 -1.52 -3.66 -13.80
C ILE A 194 -1.31 -2.18 -14.15
N VAL A 195 -2.42 -1.47 -14.28
CA VAL A 195 -2.40 -0.02 -14.46
C VAL A 195 -2.35 0.65 -13.09
N LEU A 196 -1.26 1.35 -12.82
CA LEU A 196 -1.09 2.13 -11.59
C LEU A 196 -0.76 3.58 -11.94
N ASP A 197 -1.65 4.19 -12.72
CA ASP A 197 -1.63 5.62 -13.01
C ASP A 197 -1.97 6.46 -11.75
N ARG A 198 -1.85 7.79 -11.87
CA ARG A 198 -2.11 8.71 -10.75
C ARG A 198 -3.51 8.54 -10.14
N ALA A 199 -4.51 8.33 -10.99
CA ALA A 199 -5.89 8.22 -10.55
C ALA A 199 -6.11 6.93 -9.76
N THR A 200 -5.61 5.81 -10.27
CA THR A 200 -5.70 4.48 -9.68
C THR A 200 -4.90 4.41 -8.39
N PHE A 201 -3.67 4.91 -8.39
CA PHE A 201 -2.88 5.09 -7.17
C PHE A 201 -3.63 5.89 -6.11
N SER A 202 -4.18 7.05 -6.48
CA SER A 202 -4.89 7.92 -5.52
C SER A 202 -6.15 7.25 -4.96
N ARG A 203 -6.86 6.45 -5.76
CA ARG A 203 -8.00 5.65 -5.28
C ARG A 203 -7.56 4.61 -4.27
N HIS A 204 -6.52 3.82 -4.55
CA HIS A 204 -6.03 2.82 -3.62
C HIS A 204 -5.52 3.44 -2.31
N VAL A 205 -4.74 4.51 -2.40
CA VAL A 205 -4.24 5.25 -1.22
C VAL A 205 -5.39 5.83 -0.40
N ALA A 206 -6.45 6.34 -1.03
CA ALA A 206 -7.64 6.81 -0.32
C ALA A 206 -8.38 5.67 0.40
N THR A 207 -8.52 4.51 -0.23
CA THR A 207 -9.11 3.31 0.39
C THR A 207 -8.28 2.83 1.58
N LEU A 208 -6.96 2.70 1.41
CA LEU A 208 -6.04 2.34 2.49
C LEU A 208 -6.12 3.32 3.67
N ARG A 209 -6.21 4.63 3.38
CA ARG A 209 -6.39 5.66 4.41
C ARG A 209 -7.70 5.53 5.16
N GLY A 210 -8.79 5.25 4.44
CA GLY A 210 -10.11 5.01 5.04
C GLY A 210 -10.10 3.79 5.94
N PHE A 211 -9.50 2.69 5.46
CA PHE A 211 -9.31 1.47 6.23
C PHE A 211 -8.50 1.71 7.50
N ALA A 212 -7.32 2.34 7.40
CA ALA A 212 -6.46 2.68 8.53
C ALA A 212 -7.18 3.51 9.61
N ARG A 213 -7.99 4.49 9.20
CA ARG A 213 -8.82 5.27 10.14
C ARG A 213 -9.88 4.41 10.83
N SER A 214 -10.59 3.58 10.08
CA SER A 214 -11.59 2.69 10.67
C SER A 214 -10.99 1.71 11.68
N LEU A 215 -9.78 1.19 11.42
CA LEU A 215 -9.06 0.34 12.37
C LEU A 215 -8.66 1.12 13.64
N ALA A 216 -8.06 2.29 13.46
CA ALA A 216 -7.63 3.15 14.55
C ALA A 216 -8.81 3.55 15.46
N ASP A 217 -9.93 3.95 14.85
CA ASP A 217 -11.17 4.25 15.57
C ASP A 217 -11.69 3.02 16.34
N SER A 218 -11.63 1.82 15.73
CA SER A 218 -12.13 0.60 16.38
C SER A 218 -11.40 0.30 17.68
N VAL A 219 -10.08 0.49 17.74
CA VAL A 219 -9.29 0.25 18.96
C VAL A 219 -9.36 1.43 19.93
N ALA A 220 -9.33 2.67 19.43
CA ALA A 220 -9.36 3.86 20.28
C ALA A 220 -10.64 3.94 21.14
N ASN A 221 -11.76 3.46 20.62
CA ASN A 221 -13.07 3.47 21.30
C ASN A 221 -13.25 2.33 22.30
N LEU A 222 -12.29 1.40 22.44
CA LEU A 222 -12.33 0.40 23.50
C LEU A 222 -12.08 1.06 24.87
N PRO A 223 -12.68 0.53 25.96
CA PRO A 223 -12.36 0.98 27.30
C PRO A 223 -10.88 0.71 27.62
N ASP A 224 -10.27 1.63 28.37
CA ASP A 224 -8.92 1.42 28.89
C ASP A 224 -8.95 0.36 30.00
N VAL A 225 -7.89 -0.44 30.09
CA VAL A 225 -7.67 -1.34 31.24
C VAL A 225 -7.20 -0.49 32.43
N PRO A 226 -7.73 -0.73 33.64
CA PRO A 226 -7.25 -0.07 34.87
C PRO A 226 -5.76 -0.27 35.16
#